data_AF-A0A6C0CVN2-F1
#
_entry.id   AF-A0A6C0CVN2-F1
#
_cell.length_a   1.000
_cell.length_b   1.000
_cell.length_c   1.000
_cell.angle_alpha   90.00
_cell.angle_beta   90.00
_cell.angle_gamma   90.00
#
_symmetry.space_group_name_H-M   'P 1'
#
loop_
_entity.id
_entity.type
_entity.pdbx_description
1 polymer ?
#
loop_
_entity_poly.entity_id
_entity_poly.type
_entity_poly.pdbx_seq_one_letter_code
_entity_poly.pdbx_strand_id
1 'polypeptide(L)'
;MAKTKYVELDQNIIICENISNTKKKFKITDEDFKVIKMEDYELLKTHQFKVAQLKEICNFYNLKKGGNKDQLINKLYNFLKLSLFAVKIQKVVRGIFLKRFIKNGGKAYRKRNLCVNDTDFATLDNIKEIPFNQFFSWEQSDCIYGCDIMSFYGLINKKNYIGQSQKEVMNPYNREKIDDNTIKQFKQYLKLGKINKIEQIKEILEEPMDPKKKIEMKIVELFQFINELGNYSDSSWFTNLNLHRLVIFIRELYDIWNYRAQLSPSMMREIVPPHGNPFLGLQMHLAQHQNEEYLRKSALRIMDYMVKSGNTNDNRSLGAYYVLAALTLVSDEARNSLPWLYQSVAYNNS
;
A
#
# COMPACT_ATOMS: atom_id res chain seq x y z
N MET A 1 17.10 31.08 -0.05
CA MET A 1 16.25 31.17 -1.26
C MET A 1 17.15 31.36 -2.47
N ALA A 2 17.44 30.28 -3.20
CA ALA A 2 18.23 30.35 -4.43
C ALA A 2 17.31 30.77 -5.59
N LYS A 3 17.54 31.96 -6.16
CA LYS A 3 16.86 32.42 -7.38
C LYS A 3 17.47 31.67 -8.57
N THR A 4 16.70 30.77 -9.16
CA THR A 4 17.04 30.13 -10.44
C THR A 4 17.11 31.21 -11.53
N LYS A 5 18.30 31.43 -12.09
CA LYS A 5 18.48 32.24 -13.30
C LYS A 5 17.81 31.50 -14.46
N TYR A 6 16.73 32.05 -14.99
CA TYR A 6 16.21 31.66 -16.29
C TYR A 6 17.21 32.13 -17.34
N VAL A 7 17.75 31.19 -18.13
CA VAL A 7 18.48 31.51 -19.35
C VAL A 7 17.44 31.99 -20.35
N GLU A 8 17.52 33.25 -20.76
CA GLU A 8 16.73 33.78 -21.87
C GLU A 8 17.10 33.01 -23.13
N LEU A 9 16.17 32.19 -23.62
CA LEU A 9 16.26 31.57 -24.93
C LEU A 9 15.93 32.67 -25.96
N ASP A 10 16.84 32.87 -26.93
CA ASP A 10 16.70 33.81 -28.05
C ASP A 10 15.26 33.88 -28.60
N GLN A 11 14.70 35.08 -28.65
CA GLN A 11 13.30 35.35 -29.00
C GLN A 11 12.93 35.14 -30.48
N ASN A 12 13.82 34.58 -31.30
CA ASN A 12 13.62 34.44 -32.76
C ASN A 12 13.68 32.99 -33.27
N ILE A 13 13.20 32.01 -32.49
CA ILE A 13 12.90 30.68 -33.04
C ILE A 13 11.50 30.72 -33.66
N ILE A 14 11.42 30.92 -34.98
CA ILE A 14 10.18 30.71 -35.73
C ILE A 14 9.87 29.21 -35.73
N ILE A 15 9.02 28.76 -34.80
CA ILE A 15 8.62 27.34 -34.68
C ILE A 15 7.74 26.90 -35.87
N CYS A 16 7.03 27.84 -36.49
CA CYS A 16 6.05 27.58 -37.55
C CYS A 16 6.48 28.20 -38.89
N GLU A 17 6.63 27.36 -39.90
CA GLU A 17 6.99 27.77 -41.25
C GLU A 17 5.75 28.25 -42.02
N ASN A 18 5.93 29.33 -42.79
CA ASN A 18 4.95 29.74 -43.78
C ASN A 18 5.34 29.17 -45.15
N ILE A 19 4.54 28.24 -45.67
CA ILE A 19 4.75 27.56 -46.95
C ILE A 19 3.71 27.92 -48.01
N SER A 20 2.83 28.89 -47.75
CA SER A 20 1.75 29.27 -48.68
C SER A 20 2.28 29.75 -50.03
N ASN A 21 3.45 30.39 -50.02
CA ASN A 21 4.07 30.99 -51.21
C ASN A 21 4.87 29.98 -52.07
N THR A 22 4.84 28.69 -51.72
CA THR A 22 5.58 27.66 -52.48
C THR A 22 4.85 27.31 -53.79
N LYS A 23 5.58 27.34 -54.91
CA LYS A 23 5.05 26.91 -56.22
C LYS A 23 4.69 25.43 -56.18
N LYS A 24 3.40 25.13 -56.35
CA LYS A 24 2.90 23.75 -56.45
C LYS A 24 3.19 23.19 -57.83
N LYS A 25 3.69 21.96 -57.89
CA LYS A 25 4.08 21.27 -59.12
C LYS A 25 3.02 20.29 -59.61
N PHE A 26 2.27 19.69 -58.68
CA PHE A 26 1.32 18.63 -58.98
C PHE A 26 -0.07 19.01 -58.47
N LYS A 27 -1.12 18.62 -59.17
CA LYS A 27 -2.52 18.83 -58.76
C LYS A 27 -3.11 17.50 -58.35
N ILE A 28 -3.76 17.44 -57.19
CA ILE A 28 -4.39 16.21 -56.69
C ILE A 28 -5.86 16.21 -57.11
N THR A 29 -6.26 15.14 -57.82
CA THR A 29 -7.65 14.87 -58.15
C THR A 29 -8.39 14.31 -56.94
N ASP A 30 -9.73 14.21 -57.00
CA ASP A 30 -10.48 13.61 -55.89
C ASP A 30 -10.31 12.08 -55.85
N GLU A 31 -10.05 11.44 -56.99
CA GLU A 31 -9.77 10.00 -57.11
C GLU A 31 -8.41 9.62 -56.49
N ASP A 32 -7.42 10.50 -56.64
CA ASP A 32 -6.07 10.29 -56.08
C ASP A 32 -5.94 10.75 -54.63
N PHE A 33 -6.98 11.36 -54.07
CA PHE A 33 -6.90 11.97 -52.74
C PHE A 33 -6.78 10.91 -51.64
N LYS A 34 -5.74 11.05 -50.82
CA LYS A 34 -5.54 10.29 -49.58
C LYS A 34 -5.14 11.24 -48.46
N VAL A 35 -5.57 10.92 -47.25
CA VAL A 35 -5.16 11.67 -46.06
C VAL A 35 -3.64 11.56 -45.89
N ILE A 36 -2.97 12.71 -45.87
CA ILE A 36 -1.51 12.81 -45.77
C ILE A 36 -1.05 12.31 -44.40
N LYS A 37 -0.06 11.42 -44.37
CA LYS A 37 0.60 10.97 -43.13
C LYS A 37 1.62 11.98 -42.64
N MET A 38 2.00 11.91 -41.36
CA MET A 38 3.00 12.82 -40.79
C MET A 38 4.36 12.76 -41.52
N GLU A 39 4.72 11.61 -42.07
CA GLU A 39 5.97 11.38 -42.82
C GLU A 39 5.99 12.11 -44.16
N ASP A 40 4.81 12.32 -44.75
CA ASP A 40 4.61 12.88 -46.08
C ASP A 40 4.27 14.39 -46.04
N TYR A 41 4.59 15.07 -44.93
CA TYR A 41 4.21 16.46 -44.72
C TYR A 41 4.75 17.42 -45.81
N GLU A 42 5.86 17.06 -46.48
CA GLU A 42 6.43 17.81 -47.61
C GLU A 42 5.52 17.84 -48.84
N LEU A 43 4.57 16.89 -48.97
CA LEU A 43 3.58 16.92 -50.06
C LEU A 43 2.74 18.21 -50.04
N LEU A 44 2.54 18.82 -48.87
CA LEU A 44 1.85 20.10 -48.76
C LEU A 44 2.62 21.27 -49.40
N LYS A 45 3.93 21.14 -49.64
CA LYS A 45 4.71 22.11 -50.43
C LYS A 45 4.62 21.87 -51.93
N THR A 46 4.53 20.62 -52.35
CA THR A 46 4.66 20.23 -53.77
C THR A 46 3.33 20.03 -54.48
N HIS A 47 2.27 19.66 -53.77
CA HIS A 47 0.96 19.33 -54.34
C HIS A 47 -0.10 20.40 -54.04
N GLN A 48 -0.99 20.62 -54.99
CA GLN A 48 -2.12 21.54 -54.91
C GLN A 48 -3.38 20.77 -54.49
N PHE A 49 -3.81 20.99 -53.26
CA PHE A 49 -5.04 20.45 -52.69
C PHE A 49 -6.22 21.40 -52.87
N LYS A 50 -7.44 20.85 -52.93
CA LYS A 50 -8.69 21.61 -52.79
C LYS A 50 -8.95 21.97 -51.33
N VAL A 51 -9.73 23.03 -51.07
CA VAL A 51 -10.08 23.43 -49.70
C VAL A 51 -10.87 22.33 -48.98
N ALA A 52 -11.76 21.61 -49.68
CA ALA A 52 -12.50 20.48 -49.13
C ALA A 52 -11.55 19.38 -48.63
N GLN A 53 -10.60 18.96 -49.48
CA GLN A 53 -9.55 17.98 -49.16
C GLN A 53 -8.71 18.43 -47.93
N LEU A 54 -8.30 19.70 -47.86
CA LEU A 54 -7.57 20.23 -46.70
C LEU A 54 -8.40 20.19 -45.41
N LYS A 55 -9.70 20.52 -45.49
CA LYS A 55 -10.61 20.44 -44.35
C LYS A 55 -10.83 19.00 -43.89
N GLU A 56 -10.80 18.03 -44.81
CA GLU A 56 -10.88 16.61 -44.51
C GLU A 56 -9.63 16.11 -43.76
N ILE A 57 -8.43 16.48 -44.23
CA ILE A 57 -7.18 16.19 -43.51
C ILE A 57 -7.21 16.83 -42.11
N CYS A 58 -7.65 18.10 -42.00
CA CYS A 58 -7.82 18.75 -40.70
C CYS A 58 -8.77 17.96 -39.79
N ASN A 59 -9.87 17.44 -40.33
CA ASN A 59 -10.83 16.65 -39.57
C ASN A 59 -10.21 15.35 -39.04
N PHE A 60 -9.46 14.64 -39.88
CA PHE A 60 -8.77 13.40 -39.51
C PHE A 60 -7.81 13.60 -38.33
N TYR A 61 -7.09 14.72 -38.30
CA TYR A 61 -6.16 15.06 -37.22
C TYR A 61 -6.79 15.88 -36.08
N ASN A 62 -8.12 16.03 -36.05
CA ASN A 62 -8.85 16.83 -35.05
C ASN A 62 -8.38 18.30 -34.95
N LEU A 63 -8.04 18.91 -36.09
CA LEU A 63 -7.61 20.31 -36.20
C LEU A 63 -8.78 21.23 -36.58
N LYS A 64 -8.70 22.49 -36.16
CA LYS A 64 -9.69 23.52 -36.51
C LYS A 64 -9.73 23.75 -38.04
N LYS A 65 -10.92 23.63 -38.63
CA LYS A 65 -11.20 23.76 -40.08
C LYS A 65 -11.39 25.20 -40.60
N GLY A 66 -11.29 26.19 -39.72
CA GLY A 66 -11.41 27.60 -40.07
C GLY A 66 -10.14 28.19 -40.71
N GLY A 67 -10.34 29.17 -41.58
CA GLY A 67 -9.30 29.93 -42.26
C GLY A 67 -9.37 29.85 -43.79
N ASN A 68 -8.57 30.69 -44.45
CA ASN A 68 -8.35 30.60 -45.89
C ASN A 68 -7.46 29.40 -46.25
N LYS A 69 -7.32 29.12 -47.55
CA LYS A 69 -6.57 27.96 -48.04
C LYS A 69 -5.13 27.93 -47.51
N ASP A 70 -4.46 29.07 -47.49
CA ASP A 70 -3.07 29.21 -47.07
C ASP A 70 -2.89 28.95 -45.58
N GLN A 71 -3.81 29.47 -44.77
CA GLN A 71 -3.86 29.19 -43.33
C GLN A 71 -4.06 27.70 -43.06
N LEU A 72 -4.90 27.00 -43.84
CA LEU A 72 -5.09 25.56 -43.70
C LEU A 72 -3.81 24.78 -44.08
N ILE A 73 -3.16 25.16 -45.18
CA ILE A 73 -1.90 24.54 -45.64
C ILE A 73 -0.81 24.70 -44.58
N ASN A 74 -0.58 25.93 -44.10
CA ASN A 74 0.46 26.22 -43.10
C ASN A 74 0.18 25.50 -41.77
N LYS A 75 -1.09 25.45 -41.34
CA LYS A 75 -1.49 24.75 -40.12
C LYS A 75 -1.22 23.26 -40.22
N LEU A 76 -1.64 22.63 -41.32
CA LEU A 76 -1.42 21.20 -41.55
C LEU A 76 0.05 20.87 -41.66
N TYR A 77 0.81 21.64 -42.43
CA TYR A 77 2.23 21.40 -42.64
C TYR A 77 3.00 21.46 -41.31
N ASN A 78 2.80 22.52 -40.53
CA ASN A 78 3.47 22.66 -39.25
C ASN A 78 3.03 21.59 -38.26
N PHE A 79 1.73 21.26 -38.20
CA PHE A 79 1.25 20.21 -37.33
C PHE A 79 1.87 18.86 -37.66
N LEU A 80 1.85 18.44 -38.92
CA LEU A 80 2.40 17.14 -39.35
C LEU A 80 3.91 17.08 -39.12
N LYS A 81 4.64 18.12 -39.53
CA LYS A 81 6.10 18.23 -39.34
C LYS A 81 6.47 18.15 -37.86
N LEU A 82 5.90 19.02 -37.03
CA LEU A 82 6.25 19.10 -35.61
C LEU A 82 5.81 17.85 -34.86
N SER A 83 4.66 17.26 -35.21
CA SER A 83 4.20 15.99 -34.62
C SER A 83 5.17 14.85 -34.93
N LEU A 84 5.67 14.75 -36.16
CA LEU A 84 6.66 13.74 -36.53
C LEU A 84 7.93 13.87 -35.68
N PHE A 85 8.48 15.08 -35.55
CA PHE A 85 9.67 15.31 -34.73
C PHE A 85 9.41 15.09 -33.24
N ALA A 86 8.24 15.50 -32.74
CA ALA A 86 7.83 15.23 -31.36
C ALA A 86 7.78 13.72 -31.08
N VAL A 87 7.22 12.92 -31.98
CA VAL A 87 7.18 11.45 -31.87
C VAL A 87 8.58 10.86 -31.85
N LYS A 88 9.50 11.35 -32.70
CA LYS A 88 10.91 10.91 -32.72
C LYS A 88 11.61 11.22 -31.39
N ILE A 89 11.45 12.43 -30.86
CA ILE A 89 12.02 12.83 -29.56
C ILE A 89 11.44 11.97 -28.44
N GLN A 90 10.11 11.82 -28.39
CA GLN A 90 9.43 11.00 -27.39
C GLN A 90 9.89 9.54 -27.43
N LYS A 91 10.13 8.97 -28.62
CA LYS A 91 10.68 7.61 -28.76
C LYS A 91 12.04 7.47 -28.08
N VAL A 92 12.94 8.44 -28.29
CA VAL A 92 14.26 8.46 -27.64
C VAL A 92 14.11 8.58 -26.12
N VAL A 93 13.28 9.50 -25.65
CA VAL A 93 13.03 9.72 -24.21
C VAL A 93 12.46 8.48 -23.52
N ARG A 94 11.45 7.82 -24.13
CA ARG A 94 10.91 6.55 -23.63
C ARG A 94 12.02 5.49 -23.52
N GLY A 95 12.88 5.40 -24.52
CA GLY A 95 14.05 4.51 -24.49
C GLY A 95 15.02 4.80 -23.34
N ILE A 96 15.27 6.08 -23.03
CA ILE A 96 16.10 6.49 -21.89
C ILE A 96 15.46 6.05 -20.57
N PHE A 97 14.15 6.26 -20.39
CA PHE A 97 13.45 5.84 -19.18
C PHE A 97 13.44 4.32 -19.00
N LEU A 98 13.26 3.55 -20.07
CA LEU A 98 13.32 2.09 -20.00
C LEU A 98 14.73 1.60 -19.66
N LYS A 99 15.78 2.17 -20.25
CA LYS A 99 17.17 1.83 -19.91
C LYS A 99 17.49 2.12 -18.46
N ARG A 100 17.02 3.27 -17.94
CA ARG A 100 17.17 3.62 -16.51
C ARG A 100 16.38 2.69 -15.61
N PHE A 101 15.18 2.28 -16.01
CA PHE A 101 14.37 1.29 -15.28
C PHE A 101 15.15 -0.02 -15.12
N ILE A 102 15.64 -0.58 -16.22
CA ILE A 102 16.42 -1.83 -16.22
C ILE A 102 17.69 -1.68 -15.36
N LYS A 103 18.39 -0.55 -15.47
CA LYS A 103 19.58 -0.27 -14.65
C LYS A 103 19.25 -0.24 -13.16
N ASN A 104 18.17 0.42 -12.77
CA ASN A 104 17.76 0.55 -11.37
C ASN A 104 17.16 -0.75 -10.81
N GLY A 105 16.74 -1.70 -11.65
CA GLY A 105 16.37 -3.06 -11.21
C GLY A 105 17.55 -3.88 -10.67
N GLY A 106 18.78 -3.39 -10.85
CA GLY A 106 20.00 -3.96 -10.29
C GLY A 106 20.80 -4.84 -11.25
N LYS A 107 22.01 -5.22 -10.83
CA LYS A 107 22.99 -5.93 -11.67
C LYS A 107 22.46 -7.29 -12.16
N ALA A 108 21.69 -8.00 -11.33
CA ALA A 108 21.11 -9.30 -11.67
C ALA A 108 19.75 -9.20 -12.40
N TYR A 109 19.31 -8.00 -12.78
CA TYR A 109 18.01 -7.81 -13.45
C TYR A 109 17.86 -8.66 -14.73
N ARG A 110 18.94 -8.84 -15.51
CA ARG A 110 18.93 -9.68 -16.72
C ARG A 110 19.60 -11.04 -16.54
N LYS A 111 20.43 -11.20 -15.51
CA LYS A 111 21.26 -12.38 -15.26
C LYS A 111 21.07 -12.81 -13.82
N ARG A 112 20.03 -13.63 -13.57
CA ARG A 112 19.66 -14.10 -12.23
C ARG A 112 20.76 -14.91 -11.55
N ASN A 113 21.57 -15.62 -12.33
CA ASN A 113 22.70 -16.43 -11.83
C ASN A 113 23.82 -15.59 -11.17
N LEU A 114 23.76 -14.25 -11.24
CA LEU A 114 24.68 -13.40 -10.49
C LEU A 114 24.30 -13.30 -9.01
N CYS A 115 23.06 -13.64 -8.64
CA CYS A 115 22.62 -13.62 -7.26
C CYS A 115 23.25 -14.78 -6.48
N VAL A 116 23.63 -14.52 -5.23
CA VAL A 116 24.15 -15.55 -4.31
C VAL A 116 23.05 -16.37 -3.64
N ASN A 117 21.82 -15.85 -3.61
CA ASN A 117 20.65 -16.53 -3.07
C ASN A 117 19.82 -17.20 -4.18
N ASP A 118 19.33 -18.41 -3.92
CA ASP A 118 18.50 -19.17 -4.88
C ASP A 118 17.00 -18.86 -4.77
N THR A 119 16.54 -18.39 -3.61
CA THR A 119 15.13 -18.12 -3.33
C THR A 119 14.93 -16.71 -2.76
N ASP A 120 13.74 -16.16 -2.93
CA ASP A 120 13.28 -14.96 -2.23
C ASP A 120 13.16 -15.20 -0.72
N PHE A 121 13.45 -14.19 0.09
CA PHE A 121 13.47 -14.32 1.55
C PHE A 121 12.09 -14.29 2.21
N ALA A 122 11.04 -13.85 1.51
CA ALA A 122 9.68 -13.75 2.06
C ALA A 122 8.71 -14.71 1.37
N THR A 123 8.71 -14.77 0.04
CA THR A 123 7.83 -15.67 -0.71
C THR A 123 8.39 -17.08 -0.83
N LEU A 124 9.71 -17.24 -0.63
CA LEU A 124 10.45 -18.49 -0.85
C LEU A 124 10.47 -18.98 -2.31
N ASP A 125 9.96 -18.16 -3.24
CA ASP A 125 9.97 -18.47 -4.67
C ASP A 125 11.40 -18.50 -5.20
N ASN A 126 11.65 -19.36 -6.19
CA ASN A 126 12.95 -19.38 -6.85
C ASN A 126 13.19 -18.06 -7.59
N ILE A 127 14.34 -17.42 -7.38
CA ILE A 127 14.65 -16.11 -7.99
C ILE A 127 14.65 -16.14 -9.52
N LYS A 128 14.85 -17.31 -10.13
CA LYS A 128 14.84 -17.52 -11.58
C LYS A 128 13.42 -17.53 -12.15
N GLU A 129 12.42 -17.83 -11.32
CA GLU A 129 11.01 -17.91 -11.69
C GLU A 129 10.29 -16.57 -11.48
N ILE A 130 10.85 -15.66 -10.67
CA ILE A 130 10.31 -14.33 -10.44
C ILE A 130 10.24 -13.52 -11.76
N PRO A 131 9.04 -13.04 -12.17
CA PRO A 131 8.86 -12.24 -13.37
C PRO A 131 9.78 -11.02 -13.43
N PHE A 132 10.24 -10.67 -14.63
CA PHE A 132 11.18 -9.54 -14.81
C PHE A 132 10.67 -8.22 -14.23
N ASN A 133 9.38 -7.95 -14.35
CA ASN A 133 8.75 -6.74 -13.81
C ASN A 133 8.60 -6.76 -12.29
N GLN A 134 8.71 -7.92 -11.62
CA GLN A 134 8.62 -8.06 -10.16
C GLN A 134 9.94 -8.36 -9.47
N PHE A 135 11.05 -8.43 -10.21
CA PHE A 135 12.34 -8.71 -9.60
C PHE A 135 13.12 -7.43 -9.30
N PHE A 136 13.79 -7.43 -8.15
CA PHE A 136 14.79 -6.44 -7.79
C PHE A 136 16.07 -7.10 -7.28
N SER A 137 17.22 -6.50 -7.58
CA SER A 137 18.50 -6.92 -7.03
C SER A 137 19.33 -5.75 -6.52
N TRP A 138 20.12 -6.01 -5.49
CA TRP A 138 21.08 -5.07 -4.94
C TRP A 138 22.40 -5.76 -4.65
N GLU A 139 23.46 -4.97 -4.55
CA GLU A 139 24.79 -5.43 -4.23
C GLU A 139 25.16 -4.98 -2.82
N GLN A 140 25.80 -5.87 -2.07
CA GLN A 140 26.25 -5.60 -0.72
C GLN A 140 27.39 -6.55 -0.37
N SER A 141 28.52 -5.99 0.09
CA SER A 141 29.69 -6.76 0.52
C SER A 141 30.13 -7.79 -0.53
N ASP A 142 30.33 -7.32 -1.77
CA ASP A 142 30.68 -8.07 -2.98
C ASP A 142 29.69 -9.17 -3.41
N CYS A 143 28.58 -9.34 -2.68
CA CYS A 143 27.50 -10.26 -3.02
C CYS A 143 26.36 -9.51 -3.71
N ILE A 144 25.70 -10.16 -4.67
CA ILE A 144 24.47 -9.66 -5.28
C ILE A 144 23.31 -10.48 -4.73
N TYR A 145 22.30 -9.81 -4.21
CA TYR A 145 21.08 -10.44 -3.71
C TYR A 145 19.91 -10.11 -4.64
N GLY A 146 19.02 -11.08 -4.85
CA GLY A 146 17.80 -10.95 -5.66
C GLY A 146 16.56 -11.25 -4.84
N CYS A 147 15.45 -10.59 -5.16
CA CYS A 147 14.18 -10.77 -4.46
C CYS A 147 12.99 -10.31 -5.32
N ASP A 148 11.79 -10.65 -4.87
CA ASP A 148 10.56 -10.06 -5.36
C ASP A 148 10.41 -8.61 -4.84
N ILE A 149 9.81 -7.74 -5.65
CA ILE A 149 9.52 -6.35 -5.31
C ILE A 149 8.68 -6.26 -4.04
N MET A 150 7.71 -7.16 -3.84
CA MET A 150 6.88 -7.18 -2.64
C MET A 150 7.71 -7.43 -1.39
N SER A 151 8.65 -8.38 -1.46
CA SER A 151 9.54 -8.73 -0.35
C SER A 151 10.41 -7.55 0.05
N PHE A 152 11.05 -6.88 -0.92
CA PHE A 152 11.87 -5.71 -0.65
C PHE A 152 11.03 -4.51 -0.20
N TYR A 153 9.84 -4.31 -0.78
CA TYR A 153 8.92 -3.24 -0.41
C TYR A 153 8.42 -3.40 1.03
N GLY A 154 8.03 -4.61 1.41
CA GLY A 154 7.65 -4.95 2.78
C GLY A 154 8.80 -4.73 3.76
N LEU A 155 10.02 -5.14 3.40
CA LEU A 155 11.22 -4.93 4.22
C LEU A 155 11.47 -3.45 4.55
N ILE A 156 11.36 -2.56 3.57
CA ILE A 156 11.62 -1.11 3.77
C ILE A 156 10.46 -0.36 4.44
N ASN A 157 9.24 -0.90 4.42
CA ASN A 157 8.02 -0.23 4.91
C ASN A 157 7.43 -0.84 6.18
N LYS A 158 8.13 -1.78 6.86
CA LYS A 158 7.69 -2.31 8.15
C LYS A 158 7.41 -1.16 9.13
N LYS A 159 6.16 -1.10 9.61
CA LYS A 159 5.72 -0.09 10.59
C LYS A 159 6.40 -0.37 11.92
N ASN A 160 6.97 0.67 12.54
CA ASN A 160 7.34 0.60 13.96
C ASN A 160 6.04 0.68 14.78
N TYR A 161 5.96 -0.10 15.86
CA TYR A 161 4.94 0.12 16.87
C TYR A 161 5.14 1.51 17.50
N ILE A 162 4.05 2.14 17.93
CA ILE A 162 4.05 3.46 18.56
C ILE A 162 5.02 3.43 19.76
N GLY A 163 6.09 4.23 19.70
CA GLY A 163 7.09 4.35 20.77
C GLY A 163 8.46 3.72 20.50
N GLN A 164 8.69 3.04 19.37
CA GLN A 164 10.03 2.56 18.99
C GLN A 164 10.73 3.52 18.02
N SER A 165 12.04 3.73 18.22
CA SER A 165 12.92 4.39 17.26
C SER A 165 12.89 3.67 15.91
N GLN A 166 13.17 4.39 14.81
CA GLN A 166 13.24 3.78 13.48
C GLN A 166 14.22 2.61 13.47
N LYS A 167 13.70 1.39 13.36
CA LYS A 167 14.53 0.20 13.23
C LYS A 167 15.29 0.29 11.90
N GLU A 168 16.61 0.11 11.95
CA GLU A 168 17.44 0.08 10.75
C GLU A 168 16.98 -1.07 9.83
N VAL A 169 16.98 -0.81 8.52
CA VAL A 169 16.61 -1.83 7.53
C VAL A 169 17.81 -2.74 7.34
N MET A 170 17.69 -3.98 7.81
CA MET A 170 18.74 -4.99 7.74
C MET A 170 18.49 -5.95 6.59
N ASN A 171 19.55 -6.37 5.90
CA ASN A 171 19.51 -7.38 4.87
C ASN A 171 19.15 -8.75 5.50
N PRO A 172 18.10 -9.45 5.02
CA PRO A 172 17.66 -10.73 5.58
C PRO A 172 18.71 -11.85 5.53
N TYR A 173 19.66 -11.79 4.59
CA TYR A 173 20.63 -12.87 4.35
C TYR A 173 21.87 -12.77 5.24
N ASN A 174 22.41 -11.56 5.45
CA ASN A 174 23.66 -11.36 6.18
C ASN A 174 23.51 -10.45 7.41
N ARG A 175 22.31 -9.91 7.67
CA ARG A 175 21.98 -9.00 8.78
C ARG A 175 22.80 -7.71 8.81
N GLU A 176 23.43 -7.33 7.71
CA GLU A 176 24.06 -6.03 7.58
C GLU A 176 23.04 -4.96 7.21
N LYS A 177 23.28 -3.71 7.60
CA LYS A 177 22.42 -2.58 7.23
C LYS A 177 22.39 -2.38 5.71
N ILE A 178 21.20 -2.22 5.15
CA ILE A 178 21.02 -1.87 3.73
C ILE A 178 21.35 -0.38 3.54
N ASP A 179 22.22 -0.08 2.57
CA ASP A 179 22.59 1.30 2.26
C ASP A 179 21.39 2.15 1.78
N ASP A 180 21.39 3.43 2.16
CA ASP A 180 20.36 4.39 1.78
C ASP A 180 20.31 4.57 0.26
N ASN A 181 21.44 4.43 -0.46
CA ASN A 181 21.43 4.51 -1.92
C ASN A 181 20.70 3.33 -2.56
N THR A 182 20.78 2.14 -1.98
CA THR A 182 19.99 0.97 -2.42
C THR A 182 18.50 1.25 -2.27
N ILE A 183 18.08 1.84 -1.14
CA ILE A 183 16.70 2.23 -0.90
C ILE A 183 16.26 3.31 -1.91
N LYS A 184 17.12 4.31 -2.18
CA LYS A 184 16.85 5.35 -3.19
C LYS A 184 16.75 4.74 -4.60
N GLN A 185 17.64 3.82 -4.95
CA GLN A 185 17.62 3.10 -6.23
C GLN A 185 16.29 2.36 -6.39
N PHE A 186 15.87 1.59 -5.38
CA PHE A 186 14.60 0.87 -5.39
C PHE A 186 13.41 1.82 -5.57
N LYS A 187 13.37 2.95 -4.85
CA LYS A 187 12.32 3.98 -5.03
C LYS A 187 12.29 4.54 -6.45
N GLN A 188 13.46 4.78 -7.05
CA GLN A 188 13.55 5.22 -8.44
C GLN A 188 13.12 4.14 -9.43
N TYR A 189 13.46 2.87 -9.16
CA TYR A 189 13.04 1.72 -9.95
C TYR A 189 11.51 1.65 -10.03
N LEU A 190 10.81 1.73 -8.89
CA LEU A 190 9.35 1.77 -8.83
C LEU A 190 8.74 2.97 -9.57
N LYS A 191 9.35 4.15 -9.44
CA LYS A 191 8.89 5.37 -10.13
C LYS A 191 9.01 5.21 -11.65
N LEU A 192 10.12 4.65 -12.12
CA LEU A 192 10.36 4.41 -13.54
C LEU A 192 9.44 3.31 -14.09
N GLY A 193 9.10 2.29 -13.30
CA GLY A 193 8.09 1.30 -13.67
C GLY A 193 6.75 1.97 -14.02
N LYS A 194 6.27 2.85 -13.15
CA LYS A 194 5.06 3.66 -13.39
C LYS A 194 5.16 4.52 -14.66
N ILE A 195 6.29 5.21 -14.88
CA ILE A 195 6.50 6.05 -16.08
C ILE A 195 6.48 5.23 -17.36
N ASN A 196 7.08 4.03 -17.34
CA ASN A 196 7.11 3.12 -18.48
C ASN A 196 5.83 2.28 -18.62
N LYS A 197 4.83 2.47 -17.74
CA LYS A 197 3.60 1.65 -17.68
C LYS A 197 3.88 0.15 -17.51
N ILE A 198 4.90 -0.19 -16.72
CA ILE A 198 5.23 -1.56 -16.33
C ILE A 198 4.54 -1.82 -14.99
N GLU A 199 3.70 -2.85 -14.95
CA GLU A 199 2.99 -3.26 -13.75
C GLU A 199 3.96 -3.87 -12.73
N GLN A 200 3.87 -3.41 -11.48
CA GLN A 200 4.68 -3.87 -10.35
C GLN A 200 3.78 -3.96 -9.12
N ILE A 201 3.79 -5.11 -8.46
CA ILE A 201 2.95 -5.41 -7.30
C ILE A 201 3.84 -5.16 -6.09
N LYS A 202 3.36 -4.34 -5.15
CA LYS A 202 4.14 -3.90 -3.98
C LYS A 202 3.64 -4.52 -2.69
N GLU A 203 2.36 -4.81 -2.67
CA GLU A 203 1.64 -5.46 -1.58
C GLU A 203 0.62 -6.36 -2.27
N ILE A 204 0.41 -7.55 -1.73
CA ILE A 204 -0.80 -8.30 -2.04
C ILE A 204 -1.93 -7.45 -1.48
N LEU A 205 -2.84 -6.98 -2.35
CA LEU A 205 -4.11 -6.48 -1.88
C LEU A 205 -4.81 -7.68 -1.24
N GLU A 206 -4.66 -7.85 0.08
CA GLU A 206 -5.56 -8.72 0.82
C GLU A 206 -6.96 -8.24 0.44
N GLU A 207 -7.78 -9.13 -0.12
CA GLU A 207 -9.20 -8.84 -0.29
C GLU A 207 -9.69 -8.23 1.03
N PRO A 208 -10.51 -7.16 1.01
CA PRO A 208 -10.98 -6.55 2.24
C PRO A 208 -11.73 -7.61 3.04
N MET A 209 -11.01 -8.23 3.99
CA MET A 209 -11.59 -9.25 4.84
C MET A 209 -12.71 -8.60 5.62
N ASP A 210 -13.88 -9.23 5.59
CA ASP A 210 -15.08 -8.75 6.27
C ASP A 210 -14.70 -8.27 7.69
N PRO A 211 -14.99 -7.01 8.06
CA PRO A 211 -14.72 -6.49 9.40
C PRO A 211 -15.19 -7.41 10.53
N LYS A 212 -16.26 -8.18 10.32
CA LYS A 212 -16.71 -9.21 11.28
C LYS A 212 -15.71 -10.34 11.43
N LYS A 213 -15.24 -10.91 10.31
CA LYS A 213 -14.24 -11.97 10.28
C LYS A 213 -12.91 -11.52 10.89
N LYS A 214 -12.52 -10.25 10.70
CA LYS A 214 -11.35 -9.66 11.39
C LYS A 214 -11.48 -9.66 12.90
N ILE A 215 -12.67 -9.37 13.43
CA ILE A 215 -12.93 -9.38 14.87
C ILE A 215 -12.93 -10.81 15.39
N GLU A 216 -13.56 -11.74 14.68
CA GLU A 216 -13.58 -13.17 15.04
C GLU A 216 -12.16 -13.74 15.13
N MET A 217 -11.31 -13.48 14.14
CA MET A 217 -9.91 -13.93 14.18
C MET A 217 -9.15 -13.34 15.37
N LYS A 218 -9.34 -12.06 15.70
CA LYS A 218 -8.72 -11.45 16.89
C LYS A 218 -9.20 -12.06 18.19
N ILE A 219 -10.47 -12.44 18.27
CA ILE A 219 -11.00 -13.15 19.45
C ILE A 219 -10.31 -14.51 19.54
N VAL A 220 -10.24 -15.29 18.46
CA VAL A 220 -9.56 -16.59 18.44
C VAL A 220 -8.09 -16.46 18.85
N GLU A 221 -7.35 -15.51 18.28
CA GLU A 221 -5.95 -15.24 18.64
C GLU A 221 -5.77 -14.89 20.12
N LEU A 222 -6.70 -14.10 20.70
CA LEU A 222 -6.64 -13.75 22.11
C LEU A 222 -6.86 -14.97 23.01
N PHE A 223 -7.82 -15.83 22.69
CA PHE A 223 -8.08 -17.05 23.46
C PHE A 223 -6.96 -18.09 23.30
N GLN A 224 -6.35 -18.19 22.11
CA GLN A 224 -5.13 -18.99 21.93
C GLN A 224 -3.99 -18.49 22.82
N PHE A 225 -3.77 -17.18 22.89
CA PHE A 225 -2.78 -16.60 23.79
C PHE A 225 -3.09 -16.85 25.27
N ILE A 226 -4.36 -16.80 25.67
CA ILE A 226 -4.79 -17.20 27.02
C ILE A 226 -4.46 -18.67 27.30
N ASN A 227 -4.63 -19.55 26.31
CA ASN A 227 -4.27 -20.97 26.40
C ASN A 227 -2.75 -21.18 26.54
N GLU A 228 -1.93 -20.41 25.81
CA GLU A 228 -0.47 -20.43 25.95
C GLU A 228 0.02 -20.00 27.33
N LEU A 229 -0.75 -19.14 28.03
CA LEU A 229 -0.49 -18.77 29.43
C LEU A 229 -0.89 -19.87 30.43
N GLY A 230 -1.41 -21.01 29.96
CA GLY A 230 -1.76 -22.18 30.78
C GLY A 230 -3.21 -22.26 31.24
N ASN A 231 -4.10 -21.43 30.71
CA ASN A 231 -5.53 -21.43 31.07
C ASN A 231 -6.36 -22.10 29.98
N TYR A 232 -7.22 -23.09 30.30
CA TYR A 232 -8.15 -23.61 29.29
C TYR A 232 -9.24 -22.58 28.97
N SER A 233 -9.37 -22.20 27.70
CA SER A 233 -10.37 -21.24 27.24
C SER A 233 -10.83 -21.49 25.80
N ASP A 234 -12.12 -21.23 25.55
CA ASP A 234 -12.73 -21.27 24.21
C ASP A 234 -13.27 -19.89 23.81
N SER A 235 -12.92 -19.45 22.61
CA SER A 235 -13.44 -18.23 22.00
C SER A 235 -14.98 -18.16 21.94
N SER A 236 -15.66 -19.31 21.86
CA SER A 236 -17.13 -19.42 21.85
C SER A 236 -17.78 -18.71 23.05
N TRP A 237 -17.09 -18.75 24.19
CA TRP A 237 -17.57 -18.18 25.45
C TRP A 237 -17.78 -16.67 25.38
N PHE A 238 -17.06 -16.00 24.48
CA PHE A 238 -17.22 -14.57 24.22
C PHE A 238 -17.96 -14.30 22.91
N THR A 239 -17.74 -15.08 21.84
CA THR A 239 -18.41 -14.86 20.55
C THR A 239 -19.93 -15.04 20.65
N ASN A 240 -20.40 -15.98 21.47
CA ASN A 240 -21.82 -16.31 21.59
C ASN A 240 -22.60 -15.35 22.50
N LEU A 241 -21.92 -14.39 23.16
CA LEU A 241 -22.60 -13.40 24.00
C LEU A 241 -23.44 -12.45 23.15
N ASN A 242 -24.71 -12.30 23.50
CA ASN A 242 -25.57 -11.28 22.94
C ASN A 242 -25.29 -9.91 23.58
N LEU A 243 -25.89 -8.84 23.01
CA LEU A 243 -25.73 -7.46 23.50
C LEU A 243 -25.89 -7.32 25.03
N HIS A 244 -26.95 -7.90 25.60
CA HIS A 244 -27.22 -7.81 27.03
C HIS A 244 -26.13 -8.49 27.87
N ARG A 245 -25.70 -9.69 27.47
CA ARG A 245 -24.61 -10.42 28.13
C ARG A 245 -23.27 -9.73 27.98
N LEU A 246 -22.99 -9.07 26.85
CA LEU A 246 -21.79 -8.23 26.66
C LEU A 246 -21.78 -7.03 27.62
N VAL A 247 -22.92 -6.37 27.83
CA VAL A 247 -23.02 -5.27 28.81
C VAL A 247 -22.76 -5.78 30.22
N ILE A 248 -23.34 -6.92 30.60
CA ILE A 248 -23.07 -7.54 31.91
C ILE A 248 -21.59 -7.91 32.02
N PHE A 249 -21.01 -8.54 31.01
CA PHE A 249 -19.60 -8.94 31.01
C PHE A 249 -18.66 -7.76 31.31
N ILE A 250 -18.85 -6.64 30.61
CA ILE A 250 -18.05 -5.43 30.82
C ILE A 250 -18.23 -4.91 32.26
N ARG A 251 -19.45 -4.93 32.80
CA ARG A 251 -19.74 -4.47 34.16
C ARG A 251 -19.13 -5.38 35.21
N GLU A 252 -19.27 -6.69 35.08
CA GLU A 252 -18.65 -7.67 35.97
C GLU A 252 -17.14 -7.57 35.94
N LEU A 253 -16.54 -7.44 34.74
CA LEU A 253 -15.09 -7.27 34.62
C LEU A 253 -14.63 -5.96 35.26
N TYR A 254 -15.38 -4.87 35.11
CA TYR A 254 -15.10 -3.60 35.78
C TYR A 254 -15.20 -3.72 37.30
N ASP A 255 -16.24 -4.39 37.80
CA ASP A 255 -16.47 -4.58 39.21
C ASP A 255 -15.40 -5.46 39.86
N ILE A 256 -15.04 -6.57 39.20
CA ILE A 256 -13.95 -7.45 39.60
C ILE A 256 -12.64 -6.67 39.66
N TRP A 257 -12.31 -5.93 38.59
CA TRP A 257 -11.05 -5.21 38.50
C TRP A 257 -10.90 -4.13 39.57
N ASN A 258 -11.93 -3.31 39.78
CA ASN A 258 -11.82 -2.12 40.65
C ASN A 258 -12.17 -2.40 42.11
N TYR A 259 -12.99 -3.41 42.40
CA TYR A 259 -13.52 -3.62 43.75
C TYR A 259 -13.23 -5.02 44.28
N ARG A 260 -13.65 -6.08 43.56
CA ARG A 260 -13.67 -7.42 44.16
C ARG A 260 -12.31 -8.10 44.24
N ALA A 261 -11.42 -7.83 43.28
CA ALA A 261 -10.08 -8.40 43.27
C ALA A 261 -9.16 -7.77 44.33
N GLN A 262 -9.56 -6.67 44.98
CA GLN A 262 -8.78 -5.94 45.99
C GLN A 262 -7.33 -5.63 45.56
N LEU A 263 -7.14 -5.35 44.27
CA LEU A 263 -5.82 -5.07 43.71
C LEU A 263 -5.27 -3.76 44.24
N SER A 264 -3.99 -3.77 44.63
CA SER A 264 -3.29 -2.52 44.94
C SER A 264 -3.09 -1.69 43.66
N PRO A 265 -3.03 -0.35 43.76
CA PRO A 265 -2.75 0.48 42.59
C PRO A 265 -1.42 0.16 41.88
N SER A 266 -0.43 -0.37 42.61
CA SER A 266 0.83 -0.84 42.00
C SER A 266 0.61 -2.10 41.17
N MET A 267 -0.09 -3.10 41.70
CA MET A 267 -0.40 -4.35 41.00
C MET A 267 -1.25 -4.10 39.74
N MET A 268 -2.23 -3.20 39.82
CA MET A 268 -3.01 -2.78 38.65
C MET A 268 -2.11 -2.25 37.52
N ARG A 269 -1.09 -1.43 37.85
CA ARG A 269 -0.13 -0.89 36.86
C ARG A 269 0.84 -1.94 36.33
N GLU A 270 1.14 -2.97 37.12
CA GLU A 270 2.00 -4.08 36.70
C GLU A 270 1.30 -5.02 35.70
N ILE A 271 0.00 -5.22 35.88
CA ILE A 271 -0.85 -5.99 34.97
C ILE A 271 -1.23 -5.15 33.75
N VAL A 272 -1.60 -3.88 33.94
CA VAL A 272 -2.02 -2.93 32.88
C VAL A 272 -1.18 -1.65 32.90
N PRO A 273 0.05 -1.65 32.36
CA PRO A 273 0.90 -0.46 32.33
C PRO A 273 0.42 0.58 31.31
N PRO A 274 0.63 1.90 31.56
CA PRO A 274 1.32 2.48 32.71
C PRO A 274 0.40 2.90 33.87
N HIS A 275 -0.92 3.00 33.65
CA HIS A 275 -1.85 3.63 34.60
C HIS A 275 -2.76 2.65 35.35
N GLY A 276 -2.83 1.37 34.97
CA GLY A 276 -3.61 0.35 35.65
C GLY A 276 -5.11 0.35 35.36
N ASN A 277 -5.54 1.05 34.31
CA ASN A 277 -6.95 1.20 33.97
C ASN A 277 -7.23 0.70 32.54
N PRO A 278 -7.79 -0.50 32.35
CA PRO A 278 -8.05 -1.02 31.02
C PRO A 278 -9.33 -0.44 30.37
N PHE A 279 -10.14 0.29 31.13
CA PHE A 279 -11.43 0.82 30.69
C PHE A 279 -11.37 2.25 30.13
N LEU A 280 -10.17 2.78 29.83
CA LEU A 280 -10.01 4.13 29.33
C LEU A 280 -10.85 4.39 28.06
N GLY A 281 -11.66 5.45 28.11
CA GLY A 281 -12.55 5.85 27.01
C GLY A 281 -13.90 5.13 26.97
N LEU A 282 -14.20 4.25 27.93
CA LEU A 282 -15.51 3.60 28.03
C LEU A 282 -16.41 4.33 29.02
N GLN A 283 -17.49 4.93 28.51
CA GLN A 283 -18.51 5.57 29.34
C GLN A 283 -19.57 4.54 29.73
N MET A 284 -19.43 3.95 30.93
CA MET A 284 -20.32 2.89 31.44
C MET A 284 -21.81 3.23 31.36
N HIS A 285 -22.16 4.50 31.58
CA HIS A 285 -23.54 4.98 31.55
C HIS A 285 -24.13 5.02 30.13
N LEU A 286 -23.30 5.13 29.08
CA LEU A 286 -23.74 5.13 27.69
C LEU A 286 -23.72 3.74 27.05
N ALA A 287 -23.11 2.75 27.70
CA ALA A 287 -22.91 1.41 27.16
C ALA A 287 -24.22 0.69 26.80
N GLN A 288 -25.33 0.99 27.48
CA GLN A 288 -26.64 0.38 27.20
C GLN A 288 -27.27 0.84 25.87
N HIS A 289 -26.84 1.98 25.32
CA HIS A 289 -27.38 2.55 24.08
C HIS A 289 -26.43 2.39 22.88
N GLN A 290 -25.33 1.66 23.04
CA GLN A 290 -24.35 1.44 21.97
C GLN A 290 -24.72 0.21 21.13
N ASN A 291 -24.32 0.23 19.85
CA ASN A 291 -24.45 -0.93 18.96
C ASN A 291 -23.57 -2.10 19.46
N GLU A 292 -24.03 -3.33 19.26
CA GLU A 292 -23.35 -4.57 19.66
C GLU A 292 -21.92 -4.65 19.12
N GLU A 293 -21.70 -4.23 17.87
CA GLU A 293 -20.37 -4.23 17.26
C GLU A 293 -19.38 -3.33 18.02
N TYR A 294 -19.84 -2.15 18.47
CA TYR A 294 -19.01 -1.23 19.25
C TYR A 294 -18.68 -1.79 20.62
N LEU A 295 -19.66 -2.38 21.31
CA LEU A 295 -19.46 -2.99 22.62
C LEU A 295 -18.54 -4.19 22.54
N ARG A 296 -18.71 -5.04 21.53
CA ARG A 296 -17.84 -6.21 21.29
C ARG A 296 -16.40 -5.78 21.03
N LYS A 297 -16.18 -4.74 20.19
CA LYS A 297 -14.85 -4.15 19.98
C LYS A 297 -14.27 -3.57 21.27
N SER A 298 -15.09 -2.90 22.08
CA SER A 298 -14.65 -2.29 23.34
C SER A 298 -14.25 -3.35 24.37
N ALA A 299 -15.08 -4.38 24.54
CA ALA A 299 -14.80 -5.52 25.40
C ALA A 299 -13.53 -6.26 24.95
N LEU A 300 -13.39 -6.55 23.65
CA LEU A 300 -12.19 -7.20 23.10
C LEU A 300 -10.93 -6.37 23.37
N ARG A 301 -10.99 -5.04 23.19
CA ARG A 301 -9.86 -4.16 23.52
C ARG A 301 -9.49 -4.21 25.00
N ILE A 302 -10.47 -4.22 25.90
CA ILE A 302 -10.24 -4.33 27.35
C ILE A 302 -9.55 -5.67 27.65
N MET A 303 -10.10 -6.77 27.15
CA MET A 303 -9.54 -8.11 27.36
C MET A 303 -8.10 -8.21 26.82
N ASP A 304 -7.87 -7.79 25.58
CA ASP A 304 -6.54 -7.82 24.94
C ASP A 304 -5.52 -7.01 25.75
N TYR A 305 -5.92 -5.84 26.23
CA TYR A 305 -5.05 -4.99 27.04
C TYR A 305 -4.74 -5.62 28.40
N MET A 306 -5.72 -6.19 29.09
CA MET A 306 -5.50 -6.90 30.37
C MET A 306 -4.59 -8.12 30.20
N VAL A 307 -4.74 -8.88 29.11
CA VAL A 307 -4.03 -10.13 28.88
C VAL A 307 -2.61 -9.93 28.35
N LYS A 308 -2.38 -8.94 27.47
CA LYS A 308 -1.11 -8.81 26.73
C LYS A 308 -0.18 -7.71 27.22
N SER A 309 -0.67 -6.72 27.97
CA SER A 309 0.12 -5.52 28.28
C SER A 309 1.13 -5.69 29.43
N GLY A 310 0.97 -6.70 30.27
CA GLY A 310 1.89 -6.98 31.38
C GLY A 310 3.33 -7.23 30.90
N ASN A 311 4.31 -6.80 31.71
CA ASN A 311 5.73 -6.96 31.41
C ASN A 311 6.25 -8.39 31.64
N THR A 312 5.60 -9.16 32.53
CA THR A 312 5.94 -10.55 32.86
C THR A 312 4.82 -11.49 32.46
N ASN A 313 5.13 -12.79 32.27
CA ASN A 313 4.11 -13.80 32.00
C ASN A 313 3.14 -13.98 33.18
N ASP A 314 3.61 -13.81 34.41
CA ASP A 314 2.75 -13.91 35.61
C ASP A 314 1.69 -12.80 35.60
N ASN A 315 2.07 -11.56 35.27
CA ASN A 315 1.14 -10.44 35.21
C ASN A 315 0.11 -10.61 34.09
N ARG A 316 0.55 -11.14 32.93
CA ARG A 316 -0.34 -11.48 31.81
C ARG A 316 -1.31 -12.60 32.17
N SER A 317 -0.83 -13.60 32.91
CA SER A 317 -1.64 -14.70 33.42
C SER A 317 -2.69 -14.20 34.39
N LEU A 318 -2.34 -13.30 35.33
CA LEU A 318 -3.29 -12.63 36.22
C LEU A 318 -4.36 -11.86 35.44
N GLY A 319 -3.97 -11.10 34.41
CA GLY A 319 -4.90 -10.42 33.52
C GLY A 319 -5.89 -11.39 32.84
N ALA A 320 -5.39 -12.53 32.36
CA ALA A 320 -6.22 -13.59 31.79
C ALA A 320 -7.19 -14.21 32.81
N TYR A 321 -6.76 -14.44 34.05
CA TYR A 321 -7.62 -14.94 35.12
C TYR A 321 -8.81 -14.02 35.38
N TYR A 322 -8.61 -12.70 35.45
CA TYR A 322 -9.72 -11.76 35.67
C TYR A 322 -10.72 -11.73 34.50
N VAL A 323 -10.21 -11.79 33.26
CA VAL A 323 -11.05 -11.88 32.07
C VAL A 323 -11.89 -13.16 32.08
N LEU A 324 -11.26 -14.31 32.35
CA LEU A 324 -11.95 -15.59 32.42
C LEU A 324 -12.96 -15.63 33.58
N ALA A 325 -12.63 -15.05 34.73
CA ALA A 325 -13.53 -14.99 35.87
C ALA A 325 -14.81 -14.23 35.52
N ALA A 326 -14.68 -13.06 34.90
CA ALA A 326 -15.84 -12.31 34.41
C ALA A 326 -16.65 -13.08 33.35
N LEU A 327 -15.99 -13.86 32.48
CA LEU A 327 -16.70 -14.70 31.49
C LEU A 327 -17.55 -15.79 32.15
N THR A 328 -17.10 -16.40 33.24
CA THR A 328 -17.88 -17.44 33.95
C THR A 328 -19.21 -16.92 34.53
N LEU A 329 -19.32 -15.61 34.76
CA LEU A 329 -20.56 -14.98 35.24
C LEU A 329 -21.61 -14.82 34.13
N VAL A 330 -21.19 -14.77 32.86
CA VAL A 330 -22.07 -14.48 31.72
C VAL A 330 -22.23 -15.63 30.73
N SER A 331 -21.30 -16.59 30.70
CA SER A 331 -21.30 -17.77 29.82
C SER A 331 -21.43 -19.03 30.66
N ASP A 332 -22.49 -19.82 30.39
CA ASP A 332 -22.72 -21.08 31.09
C ASP A 332 -21.67 -22.14 30.71
N GLU A 333 -21.19 -22.13 29.46
CA GLU A 333 -20.10 -22.99 28.99
C GLU A 333 -18.79 -22.70 29.73
N ALA A 334 -18.45 -21.42 29.90
CA ALA A 334 -17.27 -21.00 30.66
C ALA A 334 -17.41 -21.38 32.13
N ARG A 335 -18.61 -21.22 32.72
CA ARG A 335 -18.89 -21.57 34.12
C ARG A 335 -18.69 -23.05 34.39
N ASN A 336 -19.20 -23.91 33.50
CA ASN A 336 -19.09 -25.36 33.64
C ASN A 336 -17.65 -25.84 33.41
N SER A 337 -16.91 -25.16 32.55
CA SER A 337 -15.51 -25.50 32.24
C SER A 337 -14.53 -25.01 33.31
N LEU A 338 -14.83 -23.90 33.99
CA LEU A 338 -14.00 -23.29 35.05
C LEU A 338 -14.79 -23.03 36.35
N PRO A 339 -15.33 -24.06 37.03
CA PRO A 339 -16.21 -23.87 38.20
C PRO A 339 -15.52 -23.18 39.39
N TRP A 340 -14.23 -23.45 39.61
CA TRP A 340 -13.46 -22.82 40.70
C TRP A 340 -13.32 -21.31 40.50
N LEU A 341 -13.20 -20.87 39.25
CA LEU A 341 -13.08 -19.46 38.91
C LEU A 341 -14.42 -18.77 39.03
N TYR A 342 -15.51 -19.45 38.67
CA TYR A 342 -16.86 -18.95 38.96
C TYR A 342 -17.09 -18.79 40.46
N GLN A 343 -16.74 -19.79 41.27
CA GLN A 343 -16.94 -19.74 42.72
C GLN A 343 -16.18 -18.58 43.38
N SER A 344 -14.99 -18.23 42.89
CA SER A 344 -14.22 -17.09 43.42
C SER A 344 -14.87 -15.74 43.14
N VAL A 345 -15.70 -15.66 42.10
CA VAL A 345 -16.43 -14.43 41.72
C VAL A 345 -17.96 -14.57 41.79
N ALA A 346 -18.52 -15.63 42.36
CA ALA A 346 -19.96 -15.73 42.56
C ALA A 346 -20.42 -14.73 43.63
N TYR A 347 -21.67 -14.28 43.55
CA TYR A 347 -22.28 -13.53 44.64
C TYR A 347 -22.62 -14.51 45.76
N ASN A 348 -22.19 -14.21 46.98
CA ASN A 348 -22.63 -14.98 48.14
C ASN A 348 -24.13 -14.70 48.33
N ASN A 349 -24.97 -15.69 48.02
CA ASN A 349 -26.37 -15.67 48.45
C ASN A 349 -26.37 -15.67 49.98
N SER A 350 -26.59 -14.49 50.57
CA SER A 350 -26.87 -14.32 51.99
C SER A 350 -28.36 -14.38 52.22
#